data_AF-A0A7X9DDT7-F1
#
_entry.id   AF-A0A7X9DDT7-F1
#
_cell.length_a   1.000
_cell.length_b   1.000
_cell.length_c   1.000
_cell.angle_alpha   90.00
_cell.angle_beta   90.00
_cell.angle_gamma   90.00
#
_symmetry.space_group_name_H-M   'P 1'
#
loop_
_entity.id
_entity.type
_entity.pdbx_description
1 polymer ?
#
loop_
_entity_poly.entity_id
_entity_poly.type
_entity_poly.pdbx_seq_one_letter_code
_entity_poly.pdbx_strand_id
1 'polypeptide(L)'
;NKFLGIKEYTKKQEYFKQGFTLHTSLFLNGVNVPGDDIICNVRRAVLENDVKVLGTVNTLFDADKYPVVWERTIKKGKILYWNTNLLDESKLTRGMIVQSIYKIADVFATGMVNVGLIMIDDFPAPWWNVAYKPYRIKYYSDLLQNEKDKFNRKKLEEIIEKLKKLPEETDTLFISDVWFKDILAWQKQFGFVYSSFLIFNYNRDTRADVAGFSVRDFYLSQNGLSARMGIAALENGFELGLHGYNHMSLTLTKPAEYDSVPWPDKKTMIQALTVAKNEWIALYGESALPFTYVAPHNIIDATGLQALGEVFPTIRVVSTLYVGKSGETEQEFDWAPDNRFYQIPRITSGYYFQDFDKFALYDAFHNFGVISHFIHPDDVFDEMRSKSYEGWLWLKSNFEKEFGSLKQNYPWIRWMTVKDAFYEFVVYNSSAVNFKVRGNSIEIYTPGGAGHNFYIRARIPKQHKQLINCNLVQYTPSTGDIVVKTNKYKSVIVL
;
A
#
# COMPACT_ATOMS: atom_id res chain seq x y z
N ASN A 1 29.94 4.72 25.23
CA ASN A 1 30.70 4.06 24.13
C ASN A 1 31.29 5.17 23.27
N LYS A 2 32.58 5.49 23.46
CA LYS A 2 33.23 6.62 22.77
C LYS A 2 33.36 6.43 21.27
N PHE A 3 33.22 5.23 20.72
CA PHE A 3 33.25 5.04 19.26
C PHE A 3 31.93 5.53 18.65
N LEU A 4 30.81 5.12 19.24
CA LEU A 4 29.45 5.50 18.81
C LEU A 4 29.05 6.94 19.17
N GLY A 5 29.94 7.71 19.78
CA GLY A 5 29.64 9.08 20.21
C GLY A 5 28.76 9.18 21.45
N ILE A 6 28.78 8.15 22.30
CA ILE A 6 27.94 8.08 23.50
C ILE A 6 28.81 8.35 24.75
N LYS A 7 28.54 9.47 25.42
CA LYS A 7 29.14 9.88 26.69
C LYS A 7 28.48 9.17 27.87
N GLU A 8 27.15 9.19 27.94
CA GLU A 8 26.35 8.48 28.96
C GLU A 8 25.17 7.74 28.30
N TYR A 9 24.79 6.58 28.85
CA TYR A 9 23.74 5.74 28.27
C TYR A 9 23.03 4.91 29.33
N THR A 10 21.70 4.95 29.35
CA THR A 10 20.91 4.12 30.26
C THR A 10 20.70 2.72 29.67
N LYS A 11 20.63 1.69 30.53
CA LYS A 11 20.26 0.33 30.09
C LYS A 11 18.76 0.22 29.79
N LYS A 12 17.94 0.88 30.62
CA LYS A 12 16.48 0.89 30.52
C LYS A 12 16.05 1.57 29.21
N GLN A 13 15.21 0.89 28.45
CA GLN A 13 14.45 1.43 27.32
C GLN A 13 13.15 2.07 27.83
N GLU A 14 12.74 3.13 27.17
CA GLU A 14 11.47 3.81 27.40
C GLU A 14 10.66 3.81 26.10
N TYR A 15 9.36 3.56 26.22
CA TYR A 15 8.44 3.49 25.09
C TYR A 15 7.80 4.87 24.87
N PHE A 16 7.82 5.34 23.62
CA PHE A 16 7.28 6.64 23.21
C PHE A 16 6.10 6.48 22.25
N LYS A 17 4.90 6.62 22.78
CA LYS A 17 3.63 6.48 22.05
C LYS A 17 3.50 7.45 20.86
N GLN A 18 4.04 8.66 21.00
CA GLN A 18 3.98 9.72 19.98
C GLN A 18 4.97 9.52 18.83
N GLY A 19 5.86 8.52 18.91
CA GLY A 19 6.83 8.22 17.88
C GLY A 19 8.00 9.20 17.85
N PHE A 20 8.55 9.45 16.66
CA PHE A 20 9.73 10.31 16.48
C PHE A 20 9.75 11.03 15.13
N THR A 21 10.50 12.12 15.08
CA THR A 21 10.75 12.91 13.87
C THR A 21 12.18 12.69 13.42
N LEU A 22 12.39 12.56 12.11
CA LEU A 22 13.71 12.52 11.49
C LEU A 22 14.10 13.90 10.95
N HIS A 23 15.17 14.46 11.49
CA HIS A 23 15.78 15.71 11.06
C HIS A 23 16.63 15.46 9.82
N THR A 24 16.05 15.36 8.61
CA THR A 24 16.69 15.64 7.29
C THR A 24 15.77 15.32 6.12
N SER A 25 15.95 16.05 5.00
CA SER A 25 15.26 15.88 3.71
C SER A 25 15.63 14.60 2.92
N LEU A 26 16.36 13.66 3.53
CA LEU A 26 16.95 12.49 2.88
C LEU A 26 16.33 11.17 3.35
N PHE A 27 15.57 11.16 4.43
CA PHE A 27 14.86 9.98 4.93
C PHE A 27 13.37 10.12 4.60
N LEU A 28 12.83 9.18 3.82
CA LEU A 28 11.39 9.02 3.58
C LEU A 28 10.63 10.34 3.29
N ASN A 29 11.25 11.28 2.57
CA ASN A 29 10.72 12.63 2.30
C ASN A 29 10.29 13.46 3.53
N GLY A 30 10.95 13.27 4.67
CA GLY A 30 10.68 14.05 5.89
C GLY A 30 9.39 13.66 6.60
N VAL A 31 8.89 12.45 6.37
CA VAL A 31 7.70 11.93 7.02
C VAL A 31 7.99 11.51 8.47
N ASN A 32 7.06 11.83 9.37
CA ASN A 32 7.10 11.43 10.77
C ASN A 32 6.88 9.92 10.92
N VAL A 33 7.48 9.32 11.95
CA VAL A 33 7.24 7.91 12.29
C VAL A 33 6.32 7.87 13.51
N PRO A 34 5.05 7.46 13.38
CA PRO A 34 4.09 7.45 14.49
C PRO A 34 4.39 6.30 15.46
N GLY A 35 4.32 6.54 16.76
CA GLY A 35 4.68 5.54 17.79
C GLY A 35 3.56 4.58 18.19
N ASP A 36 2.32 4.90 17.80
CA ASP A 36 1.13 4.08 18.06
C ASP A 36 1.09 2.85 17.15
N ASP A 37 1.51 3.01 15.90
CA ASP A 37 1.53 1.94 14.90
C ASP A 37 2.91 1.27 14.79
N ILE A 38 3.95 1.91 15.33
CA ILE A 38 5.34 1.47 15.21
C ILE A 38 6.03 1.59 16.57
N ILE A 39 6.52 0.48 17.10
CA ILE A 39 7.15 0.44 18.41
C ILE A 39 8.38 1.36 18.46
N CYS A 40 8.31 2.42 19.27
CA CYS A 40 9.40 3.37 19.48
C CYS A 40 10.00 3.21 20.88
N ASN A 41 10.88 2.22 21.04
CA ASN A 41 11.64 2.05 22.29
C ASN A 41 13.02 2.71 22.17
N VAL A 42 13.28 3.69 23.03
CA VAL A 42 14.51 4.49 22.99
C VAL A 42 15.16 4.52 24.36
N ARG A 43 16.49 4.54 24.40
CA ARG A 43 17.25 4.71 25.65
C ARG A 43 17.71 6.15 25.81
N ARG A 44 17.76 6.64 27.05
CA ARG A 44 18.35 7.94 27.33
C ARG A 44 19.84 7.91 27.02
N ALA A 45 20.32 8.92 26.29
CA ALA A 45 21.72 9.03 25.90
C ALA A 45 22.22 10.48 25.99
N VAL A 46 23.42 10.67 26.52
CA VAL A 46 24.18 11.93 26.39
C VAL A 46 25.25 11.68 25.34
N LEU A 47 25.22 12.48 24.27
CA LEU A 47 26.12 12.31 23.13
C LEU A 47 27.35 13.22 23.24
N GLU A 48 28.42 12.84 22.54
CA GLU A 48 29.60 13.68 22.37
C GLU A 48 29.28 14.91 21.50
N ASN A 49 29.99 16.02 21.69
CA ASN A 49 29.71 17.28 21.00
C ASN A 49 29.94 17.24 19.47
N ASP A 50 30.68 16.24 18.98
CA ASP A 50 30.97 16.03 17.56
C ASP A 50 29.94 15.12 16.85
N VAL A 51 28.88 14.73 17.56
CA VAL A 51 27.77 13.95 17.02
C VAL A 51 26.70 14.88 16.46
N LYS A 52 26.14 14.50 15.31
CA LYS A 52 24.99 15.17 14.74
C LYS A 52 23.75 14.30 14.91
N VAL A 53 22.82 14.76 15.72
CA VAL A 53 21.51 14.11 15.92
C VAL A 53 20.67 14.26 14.66
N LEU A 54 20.09 13.15 14.21
CA LEU A 54 19.28 13.06 12.99
C LEU A 54 17.82 12.68 13.30
N GLY A 55 17.48 12.39 14.55
CA GLY A 55 16.11 12.09 14.93
C GLY A 55 15.93 12.10 16.44
N THR A 56 14.77 12.58 16.87
CA THR A 56 14.39 12.73 18.28
C THR A 56 12.96 12.28 18.48
N VAL A 57 12.66 11.72 19.64
CA VAL A 57 11.28 11.34 20.02
C VAL A 57 10.36 12.55 20.04
N ASN A 58 9.10 12.35 19.69
CA ASN A 58 8.07 13.38 19.65
C ASN A 58 7.46 13.55 21.05
N THR A 59 8.08 14.33 21.91
CA THR A 59 7.64 14.56 23.29
C THR A 59 7.53 16.05 23.61
N LEU A 60 6.62 16.40 24.52
CA LEU A 60 6.45 17.78 25.01
C LEU A 60 7.65 18.27 25.83
N PHE A 61 8.36 17.34 26.48
CA PHE A 61 9.51 17.64 27.34
C PHE A 61 10.63 16.64 27.08
N ASP A 62 11.88 17.08 27.23
CA ASP A 62 13.05 16.21 27.28
C ASP A 62 13.42 15.45 25.99
N ALA A 63 12.94 15.88 24.80
CA ALA A 63 13.28 15.24 23.52
C ALA A 63 14.79 15.06 23.31
N ASP A 64 15.60 16.05 23.71
CA ASP A 64 17.06 16.02 23.62
C ASP A 64 17.73 14.92 24.46
N LYS A 65 17.03 14.40 25.49
CA LYS A 65 17.54 13.29 26.32
C LYS A 65 17.40 11.93 25.62
N TYR A 66 16.57 11.85 24.58
CA TYR A 66 16.22 10.60 23.89
C TYR A 66 16.48 10.73 22.37
N PRO A 67 17.75 10.87 21.96
CA PRO A 67 18.09 10.84 20.54
C PRO A 67 17.79 9.45 19.97
N VAL A 68 17.09 9.40 18.83
CA VAL A 68 16.66 8.15 18.18
C VAL A 68 17.69 7.66 17.18
N VAL A 69 18.26 8.59 16.42
CA VAL A 69 19.30 8.30 15.43
C VAL A 69 20.27 9.45 15.35
N TRP A 70 21.55 9.13 15.18
CA TRP A 70 22.59 10.14 15.01
C TRP A 70 23.71 9.65 14.09
N GLU A 71 24.38 10.62 13.47
CA GLU A 71 25.58 10.39 12.68
C GLU A 71 26.83 10.93 13.38
N ARG A 72 27.94 10.23 13.18
CA ARG A 72 29.27 10.69 13.60
C ARG A 72 30.31 10.38 12.53
N THR A 73 31.15 11.37 12.24
CA THR A 73 32.26 11.21 11.29
C THR A 73 33.54 10.87 12.04
N ILE A 74 34.21 9.79 11.64
CA ILE A 74 35.51 9.39 12.19
C ILE A 74 36.49 9.21 11.02
N LYS A 75 37.51 10.08 10.95
CA LYS A 75 38.43 10.15 9.81
C LYS A 75 37.64 10.31 8.49
N LYS A 76 37.73 9.32 7.58
CA LYS A 76 37.00 9.29 6.30
C LYS A 76 35.69 8.51 6.38
N GLY A 77 35.41 7.82 7.50
CA GLY A 77 34.21 7.00 7.67
C GLY A 77 33.08 7.77 8.35
N LYS A 78 31.84 7.31 8.11
CA LYS A 78 30.64 7.77 8.80
C LYS A 78 30.02 6.60 9.54
N ILE A 79 29.54 6.86 10.75
CA ILE A 79 28.75 5.93 11.56
C ILE A 79 27.35 6.52 11.65
N LEU A 80 26.35 5.69 11.39
CA LEU A 80 24.95 5.98 11.73
C LEU A 80 24.55 4.98 12.82
N TYR A 81 24.00 5.49 13.92
CA TYR A 81 23.56 4.65 15.03
C TYR A 81 22.07 4.86 15.27
N TRP A 82 21.32 3.76 15.29
CA TRP A 82 19.91 3.72 15.67
C TRP A 82 19.78 3.28 17.13
N ASN A 83 19.27 4.17 17.97
CA ASN A 83 19.05 3.96 19.39
C ASN A 83 17.66 3.38 19.68
N THR A 84 17.27 2.40 18.87
CA THR A 84 15.97 1.75 18.91
C THR A 84 16.10 0.34 18.35
N ASN A 85 15.22 -0.55 18.80
CA ASN A 85 15.00 -1.89 18.25
C ASN A 85 14.11 -1.87 16.99
N LEU A 86 13.57 -0.71 16.62
CA LEU A 86 12.63 -0.53 15.52
C LEU A 86 13.02 -1.27 14.23
N LEU A 87 14.28 -1.15 13.81
CA LEU A 87 14.76 -1.72 12.55
C LEU A 87 14.77 -3.26 12.54
N ASP A 88 14.63 -3.91 13.69
CA ASP A 88 14.59 -5.36 13.86
C ASP A 88 13.15 -5.90 14.01
N GLU A 89 12.22 -5.06 14.45
CA GLU A 89 10.89 -5.51 14.89
C GLU A 89 9.79 -5.39 13.82
N SER A 90 10.02 -4.65 12.72
CA SER A 90 8.98 -4.41 11.73
C SER A 90 9.48 -4.47 10.29
N LYS A 91 8.70 -5.15 9.43
CA LYS A 91 8.91 -5.17 7.97
C LYS A 91 8.79 -3.77 7.35
N LEU A 92 8.02 -2.88 7.98
CA LEU A 92 7.85 -1.47 7.60
C LEU A 92 9.01 -0.59 8.09
N THR A 93 10.24 -1.12 8.10
CA THR A 93 11.46 -0.34 8.37
C THR A 93 12.61 -0.75 7.47
N ARG A 94 12.37 -1.68 6.53
CA ARG A 94 13.39 -2.16 5.60
C ARG A 94 13.83 -1.05 4.66
N GLY A 95 12.90 -0.16 4.27
CA GLY A 95 13.24 1.05 3.54
C GLY A 95 14.13 2.00 4.34
N MET A 96 13.86 2.17 5.64
CA MET A 96 14.73 2.93 6.54
C MET A 96 16.14 2.34 6.64
N ILE A 97 16.28 1.01 6.64
CA ILE A 97 17.58 0.33 6.59
C ILE A 97 18.31 0.67 5.29
N VAL A 98 17.64 0.55 4.14
CA VAL A 98 18.23 0.89 2.84
C VAL A 98 18.66 2.37 2.82
N GLN A 99 17.79 3.29 3.26
CA GLN A 99 18.12 4.71 3.33
C GLN A 99 19.25 5.02 4.33
N SER A 100 19.37 4.25 5.42
CA SER A 100 20.46 4.37 6.38
C SER A 100 21.82 4.08 5.74
N ILE A 101 21.90 3.01 4.95
CA ILE A 101 23.12 2.67 4.19
C ILE A 101 23.38 3.76 3.15
N TYR A 102 22.33 4.18 2.44
CA TYR A 102 22.38 5.23 1.42
C TYR A 102 22.89 6.57 1.97
N LYS A 103 22.62 6.89 3.24
CA LYS A 103 23.06 8.11 3.92
C LYS A 103 24.56 8.12 4.22
N ILE A 104 25.12 6.98 4.62
CA ILE A 104 26.54 6.90 5.07
C ILE A 104 27.50 6.46 3.97
N ALA A 105 27.02 5.77 2.94
CA ALA A 105 27.83 5.35 1.82
C ALA A 105 28.11 6.54 0.88
N ASP A 106 29.38 6.72 0.49
CA ASP A 106 29.76 7.72 -0.50
C ASP A 106 29.31 7.32 -1.92
N VAL A 107 29.24 6.01 -2.18
CA VAL A 107 28.73 5.41 -3.41
C VAL A 107 27.88 4.20 -3.03
N PHE A 108 26.65 4.16 -3.50
CA PHE A 108 25.73 3.04 -3.29
C PHE A 108 24.80 2.91 -4.48
N ALA A 109 24.48 1.67 -4.85
CA ALA A 109 23.50 1.36 -5.87
C ALA A 109 22.58 0.23 -5.38
N THR A 110 21.30 0.28 -5.73
CA THR A 110 20.34 -0.79 -5.45
C THR A 110 19.39 -0.98 -6.63
N GLY A 111 19.00 -2.22 -6.86
CA GLY A 111 17.89 -2.54 -7.75
C GLY A 111 16.57 -2.03 -7.18
N MET A 112 15.63 -1.75 -8.07
CA MET A 112 14.23 -1.43 -7.76
C MET A 112 13.34 -2.08 -8.81
N VAL A 113 12.15 -2.52 -8.40
CA VAL A 113 11.13 -3.01 -9.34
C VAL A 113 10.57 -1.85 -10.17
N ASN A 114 10.46 -0.65 -9.56
CA ASN A 114 9.91 0.57 -10.15
C ASN A 114 8.45 0.40 -10.61
N VAL A 115 7.57 0.08 -9.66
CA VAL A 115 6.17 -0.24 -9.89
C VAL A 115 5.28 0.62 -9.00
N GLY A 116 4.24 1.21 -9.58
CA GLY A 116 3.13 1.82 -8.86
C GLY A 116 1.83 1.07 -9.16
N LEU A 117 1.09 0.72 -8.11
CA LEU A 117 -0.18 0.00 -8.16
C LEU A 117 -1.24 0.85 -7.47
N ILE A 118 -2.32 1.15 -8.20
CA ILE A 118 -3.56 1.64 -7.62
C ILE A 118 -4.62 0.56 -7.80
N MET A 119 -5.03 0.00 -6.67
CA MET A 119 -5.96 -1.12 -6.57
C MET A 119 -7.31 -0.57 -6.11
N ILE A 120 -8.39 -0.92 -6.79
CA ILE A 120 -9.74 -0.52 -6.43
C ILE A 120 -10.43 -1.75 -5.86
N ASP A 121 -10.54 -1.83 -4.55
CA ASP A 121 -11.30 -2.91 -3.93
C ASP A 121 -12.81 -2.67 -4.11
N ASP A 122 -13.60 -3.74 -4.04
CA ASP A 122 -15.06 -3.67 -4.13
C ASP A 122 -15.55 -2.88 -5.35
N PHE A 123 -14.91 -3.10 -6.51
CA PHE A 123 -15.31 -2.46 -7.75
C PHE A 123 -15.06 -3.33 -8.99
N PRO A 124 -16.09 -3.54 -9.82
CA PRO A 124 -17.50 -3.26 -9.57
C PRO A 124 -18.08 -4.07 -8.39
N ALA A 125 -19.09 -3.52 -7.73
CA ALA A 125 -19.81 -4.14 -6.63
C ALA A 125 -21.33 -3.97 -6.77
N PRO A 126 -22.16 -4.76 -6.06
CA PRO A 126 -23.58 -4.47 -5.85
C PRO A 126 -23.81 -3.06 -5.27
N TRP A 127 -24.80 -2.35 -5.81
CA TRP A 127 -25.28 -1.06 -5.30
C TRP A 127 -26.81 -1.09 -5.17
N TRP A 128 -27.38 -0.31 -4.24
CA TRP A 128 -28.80 -0.44 -3.86
C TRP A 128 -29.66 0.79 -4.17
N ASN A 129 -29.10 1.80 -4.82
CA ASN A 129 -29.76 3.08 -5.13
C ASN A 129 -30.31 3.77 -3.87
N VAL A 130 -29.52 3.76 -2.79
CA VAL A 130 -29.90 4.28 -1.48
C VAL A 130 -29.22 5.62 -1.23
N ALA A 131 -29.98 6.61 -0.76
CA ALA A 131 -29.43 7.84 -0.21
C ALA A 131 -28.85 7.55 1.19
N TYR A 132 -27.52 7.54 1.31
CA TYR A 132 -26.83 7.12 2.53
C TYR A 132 -26.92 8.15 3.68
N LYS A 133 -26.92 9.45 3.33
CA LYS A 133 -26.87 10.56 4.28
C LYS A 133 -28.00 10.54 5.34
N PRO A 134 -29.30 10.38 5.00
CA PRO A 134 -30.36 10.35 6.01
C PRO A 134 -30.20 9.23 7.03
N TYR A 135 -29.75 8.04 6.59
CA TYR A 135 -29.50 6.91 7.48
C TYR A 135 -28.38 7.21 8.48
N ARG A 136 -27.29 7.86 8.03
CA ARG A 136 -26.16 8.22 8.91
C ARG A 136 -26.46 9.34 9.86
N ILE A 137 -27.18 10.37 9.42
CA ILE A 137 -27.66 11.43 10.32
C ILE A 137 -28.49 10.81 11.45
N LYS A 138 -29.38 9.87 11.13
CA LYS A 138 -30.14 9.13 12.15
C LYS A 138 -29.23 8.33 13.08
N TYR A 139 -28.32 7.52 12.54
CA TYR A 139 -27.36 6.73 13.34
C TYR A 139 -26.58 7.59 14.35
N TYR A 140 -25.99 8.70 13.90
CA TYR A 140 -25.25 9.59 14.79
C TYR A 140 -26.15 10.35 15.77
N SER A 141 -27.39 10.67 15.38
CA SER A 141 -28.37 11.26 16.28
C SER A 141 -28.75 10.29 17.41
N ASP A 142 -28.91 9.01 17.10
CA ASP A 142 -29.20 7.96 18.08
C ASP A 142 -28.02 7.72 19.03
N LEU A 143 -26.78 7.78 18.52
CA LEU A 143 -25.57 7.77 19.37
C LEU A 143 -25.52 9.00 20.29
N LEU A 144 -25.80 10.20 19.77
CA LEU A 144 -25.78 11.45 20.52
C LEU A 144 -26.81 11.46 21.66
N GLN A 145 -27.98 10.84 21.48
CA GLN A 145 -28.98 10.70 22.54
C GLN A 145 -28.46 9.88 23.72
N ASN A 146 -27.61 8.88 23.46
CA ASN A 146 -27.11 7.95 24.47
C ASN A 146 -25.73 8.35 25.04
N GLU A 147 -25.02 9.29 24.41
CA GLU A 147 -23.70 9.74 24.85
C GLU A 147 -23.79 10.73 26.03
N LYS A 148 -23.06 10.45 27.10
CA LYS A 148 -23.03 11.26 28.32
C LYS A 148 -21.80 12.16 28.38
N ASP A 149 -20.70 11.78 27.74
CA ASP A 149 -19.47 12.55 27.74
C ASP A 149 -19.61 13.81 26.87
N LYS A 150 -19.37 14.99 27.47
CA LYS A 150 -19.57 16.29 26.80
C LYS A 150 -18.66 16.46 25.57
N PHE A 151 -17.45 15.90 25.60
CA PHE A 151 -16.51 16.00 24.48
C PHE A 151 -16.98 15.14 23.30
N ASN A 152 -17.39 13.91 23.56
CA ASN A 152 -17.96 13.02 22.55
C ASN A 152 -19.26 13.56 21.96
N ARG A 153 -20.15 14.12 22.79
CA ARG A 153 -21.38 14.78 22.32
C ARG A 153 -21.09 15.87 21.30
N LYS A 154 -20.14 16.76 21.61
CA LYS A 154 -19.74 17.83 20.68
C LYS A 154 -19.21 17.27 19.36
N LYS A 155 -18.41 16.20 19.40
CA LYS A 155 -17.90 15.53 18.19
C LYS A 155 -19.03 14.95 17.34
N LEU A 156 -20.03 14.31 17.97
CA LEU A 156 -21.19 13.75 17.27
C LEU A 156 -22.05 14.86 16.64
N GLU A 157 -22.29 15.95 17.36
CA GLU A 157 -22.99 17.13 16.84
C GLU A 157 -22.28 17.71 15.61
N GLU A 158 -20.95 17.85 15.67
CA GLU A 158 -20.14 18.32 14.53
C GLU A 158 -20.26 17.39 13.31
N ILE A 159 -20.22 16.07 13.51
CA ILE A 159 -20.41 15.09 12.44
C ILE A 159 -21.79 15.25 11.79
N ILE A 160 -22.86 15.33 12.59
CA ILE A 160 -24.23 15.50 12.10
C ILE A 160 -24.36 16.79 11.27
N GLU A 161 -23.82 17.90 11.77
CA GLU A 161 -23.88 19.19 11.07
C GLU A 161 -23.08 19.20 9.76
N LYS A 162 -21.97 18.46 9.69
CA LYS A 162 -21.23 18.27 8.44
C LYS A 162 -22.01 17.41 7.44
N LEU A 163 -22.55 16.27 7.89
CA LEU A 163 -23.37 15.39 7.04
C LEU A 163 -24.56 16.12 6.43
N LYS A 164 -25.25 16.99 7.18
CA LYS A 164 -26.37 17.81 6.67
C LYS A 164 -25.99 18.73 5.49
N LYS A 165 -24.72 19.12 5.38
CA LYS A 165 -24.23 20.01 4.31
C LYS A 165 -23.81 19.27 3.04
N LEU A 166 -23.71 17.94 3.10
CA LEU A 166 -23.36 17.12 1.93
C LEU A 166 -24.57 16.99 0.99
N PRO A 167 -24.31 16.88 -0.34
CA PRO A 167 -25.36 16.66 -1.32
C PRO A 167 -26.18 15.40 -0.99
N GLU A 168 -27.46 15.42 -1.36
CA GLU A 168 -28.32 14.24 -1.28
C GLU A 168 -28.30 13.51 -2.62
N GLU A 169 -27.47 12.48 -2.71
CA GLU A 169 -27.39 11.60 -3.86
C GLU A 169 -27.43 10.15 -3.41
N THR A 170 -27.89 9.27 -4.31
CA THR A 170 -27.85 7.84 -4.08
C THR A 170 -26.45 7.31 -4.34
N ASP A 171 -26.08 6.22 -3.69
CA ASP A 171 -24.84 5.48 -3.95
C ASP A 171 -24.59 5.27 -5.46
N THR A 172 -25.63 4.87 -6.19
CA THR A 172 -25.58 4.55 -7.62
C THR A 172 -25.23 5.79 -8.45
N LEU A 173 -25.88 6.92 -8.20
CA LEU A 173 -25.59 8.17 -8.92
C LEU A 173 -24.21 8.73 -8.56
N PHE A 174 -23.82 8.67 -7.29
CA PHE A 174 -22.49 9.11 -6.86
C PHE A 174 -21.40 8.30 -7.57
N ILE A 175 -21.53 6.96 -7.57
CA ILE A 175 -20.54 6.07 -8.18
C ILE A 175 -20.44 6.31 -9.68
N SER A 176 -21.57 6.42 -10.39
CA SER A 176 -21.56 6.59 -11.85
C SER A 176 -21.15 8.00 -12.29
N ASP A 177 -21.65 9.03 -11.61
CA ASP A 177 -21.64 10.39 -12.13
C ASP A 177 -20.57 11.27 -11.49
N VAL A 178 -20.02 10.87 -10.35
CA VAL A 178 -19.01 11.62 -9.60
C VAL A 178 -17.73 10.80 -9.47
N TRP A 179 -17.79 9.71 -8.71
CA TRP A 179 -16.59 8.96 -8.31
C TRP A 179 -15.85 8.37 -9.52
N PHE A 180 -16.54 7.63 -10.39
CA PHE A 180 -15.88 6.99 -11.53
C PHE A 180 -15.29 8.02 -12.51
N LYS A 181 -15.95 9.17 -12.69
CA LYS A 181 -15.39 10.27 -13.50
C LYS A 181 -14.08 10.81 -12.92
N ASP A 182 -14.00 10.90 -11.60
CA ASP A 182 -12.79 11.34 -10.91
C ASP A 182 -11.67 10.29 -10.96
N ILE A 183 -11.99 8.99 -10.87
CA ILE A 183 -11.03 7.90 -11.11
C ILE A 183 -10.43 7.99 -12.52
N LEU A 184 -11.26 8.22 -13.54
CA LEU A 184 -10.79 8.42 -14.91
C LEU A 184 -10.04 9.74 -15.10
N ALA A 185 -10.37 10.79 -14.35
CA ALA A 185 -9.61 12.04 -14.35
C ALA A 185 -8.21 11.83 -13.76
N TRP A 186 -8.09 11.05 -12.68
CA TRP A 186 -6.81 10.70 -12.07
C TRP A 186 -5.93 9.82 -12.97
N GLN A 187 -6.51 8.96 -13.81
CA GLN A 187 -5.75 8.28 -14.86
C GLN A 187 -5.02 9.29 -15.77
N LYS A 188 -5.71 10.36 -16.19
CA LYS A 188 -5.11 11.42 -17.01
C LYS A 188 -4.12 12.28 -16.23
N GLN A 189 -4.43 12.60 -14.98
CA GLN A 189 -3.63 13.49 -14.15
C GLN A 189 -2.34 12.84 -13.66
N PHE A 190 -2.41 11.60 -13.17
CA PHE A 190 -1.29 10.90 -12.54
C PHE A 190 -0.67 9.81 -13.41
N GLY A 191 -1.35 9.40 -14.49
CA GLY A 191 -0.92 8.31 -15.35
C GLY A 191 -1.24 6.93 -14.75
N PHE A 192 -2.17 6.86 -13.80
CA PHE A 192 -2.55 5.60 -13.16
C PHE A 192 -3.08 4.59 -14.17
N VAL A 193 -2.80 3.32 -13.87
CA VAL A 193 -3.42 2.17 -14.51
C VAL A 193 -3.95 1.32 -13.37
N TYR A 194 -5.25 1.01 -13.38
CA TYR A 194 -5.93 0.45 -12.22
C TYR A 194 -6.10 -1.05 -12.33
N SER A 195 -6.17 -1.69 -11.16
CA SER A 195 -6.69 -3.05 -11.03
C SER A 195 -7.88 -3.00 -10.09
N SER A 196 -9.06 -3.35 -10.57
CA SER A 196 -10.29 -3.30 -9.79
C SER A 196 -10.79 -4.69 -9.47
N PHE A 197 -11.18 -4.91 -8.22
CA PHE A 197 -11.53 -6.22 -7.69
C PHE A 197 -13.04 -6.35 -7.55
N LEU A 198 -13.62 -7.09 -8.49
CA LEU A 198 -15.04 -7.28 -8.60
C LEU A 198 -15.55 -8.23 -7.52
N ILE A 199 -16.67 -7.85 -6.92
CA ILE A 199 -17.45 -8.68 -6.00
C ILE A 199 -18.88 -8.77 -6.53
N PHE A 200 -19.46 -9.96 -6.50
CA PHE A 200 -20.82 -10.18 -7.03
C PHE A 200 -21.92 -10.01 -5.98
N ASN A 201 -21.60 -10.15 -4.69
CA ASN A 201 -22.62 -10.30 -3.66
C ASN A 201 -22.10 -9.84 -2.28
N TYR A 202 -23.00 -9.52 -1.35
CA TYR A 202 -22.72 -9.25 0.06
C TYR A 202 -23.65 -10.00 1.03
N ASN A 203 -24.37 -11.03 0.56
CA ASN A 203 -25.41 -11.75 1.32
C ASN A 203 -24.89 -12.62 2.48
N ARG A 204 -23.57 -12.76 2.64
CA ARG A 204 -22.92 -13.55 3.69
C ARG A 204 -23.26 -15.04 3.72
N ASP A 205 -23.95 -15.56 2.70
CA ASP A 205 -24.34 -16.96 2.62
C ASP A 205 -23.13 -17.86 2.30
N THR A 206 -22.77 -18.74 3.24
CA THR A 206 -21.70 -19.73 3.06
C THR A 206 -22.21 -21.16 2.97
N ARG A 207 -23.53 -21.38 2.93
CA ARG A 207 -24.13 -22.72 2.95
C ARG A 207 -24.99 -23.03 1.74
N ALA A 208 -25.40 -22.00 0.99
CA ALA A 208 -26.47 -22.05 0.00
C ALA A 208 -27.83 -22.36 0.62
N ASP A 209 -28.89 -21.82 0.04
CA ASP A 209 -30.27 -22.24 0.33
C ASP A 209 -30.70 -23.38 -0.62
N VAL A 210 -31.99 -23.75 -0.60
CA VAL A 210 -32.55 -24.78 -1.49
C VAL A 210 -32.41 -24.41 -2.98
N ALA A 211 -32.35 -23.11 -3.31
CA ALA A 211 -32.18 -22.61 -4.67
C ALA A 211 -30.71 -22.51 -5.09
N GLY A 212 -29.76 -22.67 -4.17
CA GLY A 212 -28.33 -22.59 -4.43
C GLY A 212 -27.75 -21.18 -4.27
N PHE A 213 -26.47 -21.03 -4.62
CA PHE A 213 -25.82 -19.72 -4.63
C PHE A 213 -26.36 -18.83 -5.78
N SER A 214 -26.43 -17.52 -5.55
CA SER A 214 -26.99 -16.53 -6.47
C SER A 214 -26.22 -15.21 -6.41
N VAL A 215 -26.17 -14.49 -7.53
CA VAL A 215 -25.50 -13.19 -7.69
C VAL A 215 -26.49 -12.05 -8.00
N ARG A 216 -27.76 -12.22 -7.59
CA ARG A 216 -28.84 -11.27 -7.89
C ARG A 216 -28.55 -9.85 -7.42
N ASP A 217 -27.83 -9.69 -6.31
CA ASP A 217 -27.51 -8.38 -5.73
C ASP A 217 -26.71 -7.50 -6.71
N PHE A 218 -25.90 -8.11 -7.58
CA PHE A 218 -25.14 -7.42 -8.62
C PHE A 218 -26.00 -6.66 -9.64
N TYR A 219 -27.29 -7.01 -9.74
CA TYR A 219 -28.25 -6.47 -10.70
C TYR A 219 -29.26 -5.51 -10.10
N LEU A 220 -29.21 -5.25 -8.78
CA LEU A 220 -30.20 -4.40 -8.10
C LEU A 220 -30.04 -2.91 -8.43
N SER A 221 -28.85 -2.50 -8.82
CA SER A 221 -28.52 -1.11 -9.09
C SER A 221 -29.24 -0.56 -10.34
N GLN A 222 -29.53 0.73 -10.33
CA GLN A 222 -30.26 1.36 -11.44
C GLN A 222 -29.51 1.18 -12.77
N ASN A 223 -30.24 0.77 -13.81
CA ASN A 223 -29.71 0.57 -15.17
C ASN A 223 -28.52 -0.40 -15.22
N GLY A 224 -28.47 -1.41 -14.34
CA GLY A 224 -27.41 -2.42 -14.30
C GLY A 224 -26.02 -1.82 -14.10
N LEU A 225 -25.89 -0.83 -13.19
CA LEU A 225 -24.67 -0.05 -12.99
C LEU A 225 -23.44 -0.95 -12.82
N SER A 226 -23.51 -1.95 -11.96
CA SER A 226 -22.36 -2.82 -11.62
C SER A 226 -21.80 -3.54 -12.85
N ALA A 227 -22.67 -4.13 -13.68
CA ALA A 227 -22.27 -4.76 -14.93
C ALA A 227 -21.64 -3.74 -15.90
N ARG A 228 -22.26 -2.57 -16.08
CA ARG A 228 -21.74 -1.50 -16.94
C ARG A 228 -20.40 -0.95 -16.46
N MET A 229 -20.19 -0.83 -15.16
CA MET A 229 -18.91 -0.39 -14.58
C MET A 229 -17.80 -1.40 -14.85
N GLY A 230 -18.09 -2.71 -14.84
CA GLY A 230 -17.11 -3.73 -15.21
C GLY A 230 -16.69 -3.63 -16.68
N ILE A 231 -17.66 -3.43 -17.57
CA ILE A 231 -17.39 -3.18 -19.00
C ILE A 231 -16.56 -1.90 -19.15
N ALA A 232 -16.97 -0.81 -18.49
CA ALA A 232 -16.26 0.47 -18.55
C ALA A 232 -14.82 0.37 -18.01
N ALA A 233 -14.58 -0.41 -16.96
CA ALA A 233 -13.25 -0.66 -16.44
C ALA A 233 -12.36 -1.34 -17.50
N LEU A 234 -12.86 -2.41 -18.14
CA LEU A 234 -12.15 -3.09 -19.23
C LEU A 234 -11.89 -2.16 -20.43
N GLU A 235 -12.89 -1.39 -20.85
CA GLU A 235 -12.77 -0.42 -21.96
C GLU A 235 -11.75 0.69 -21.68
N ASN A 236 -11.53 1.03 -20.41
CA ASN A 236 -10.52 2.01 -19.99
C ASN A 236 -9.15 1.37 -19.67
N GLY A 237 -8.97 0.07 -19.93
CA GLY A 237 -7.71 -0.64 -19.78
C GLY A 237 -7.39 -1.06 -18.33
N PHE A 238 -8.39 -1.15 -17.47
CA PHE A 238 -8.19 -1.64 -16.10
C PHE A 238 -8.08 -3.16 -16.13
N GLU A 239 -7.36 -3.71 -15.16
CA GLU A 239 -7.51 -5.13 -14.83
C GLU A 239 -8.79 -5.35 -14.03
N LEU A 240 -9.60 -6.35 -14.40
CA LEU A 240 -10.64 -6.90 -13.53
C LEU A 240 -10.08 -8.12 -12.78
N GLY A 241 -9.94 -7.99 -11.46
CA GLY A 241 -9.60 -9.04 -10.52
C GLY A 241 -10.82 -9.51 -9.71
N LEU A 242 -10.68 -10.61 -8.98
CA LEU A 242 -11.75 -11.20 -8.17
C LEU A 242 -11.60 -10.82 -6.69
N HIS A 243 -12.70 -10.43 -6.04
CA HIS A 243 -12.76 -10.13 -4.60
C HIS A 243 -13.61 -11.17 -3.83
N GLY A 244 -13.60 -12.42 -4.27
CA GLY A 244 -14.41 -13.50 -3.73
C GLY A 244 -15.84 -13.55 -4.29
N TYR A 245 -16.68 -14.37 -3.66
CA TYR A 245 -18.06 -14.55 -4.08
C TYR A 245 -19.00 -13.54 -3.39
N ASN A 246 -18.94 -13.46 -2.05
CA ASN A 246 -19.86 -12.64 -1.25
C ASN A 246 -19.21 -11.87 -0.09
N HIS A 247 -17.94 -11.47 -0.26
CA HIS A 247 -17.11 -10.78 0.73
C HIS A 247 -16.87 -11.59 2.02
N MET A 248 -17.14 -12.91 2.03
CA MET A 248 -16.69 -13.80 3.11
C MET A 248 -15.30 -14.35 2.79
N SER A 249 -14.38 -14.26 3.74
CA SER A 249 -13.03 -14.82 3.63
C SER A 249 -13.10 -16.33 3.41
N LEU A 250 -12.36 -16.85 2.43
CA LEU A 250 -12.31 -18.28 2.11
C LEU A 250 -11.54 -19.04 3.20
N THR A 251 -12.22 -19.29 4.32
CA THR A 251 -11.69 -19.94 5.52
C THR A 251 -12.70 -20.91 6.11
N LEU A 252 -12.21 -21.96 6.78
CA LEU A 252 -13.04 -22.93 7.50
C LEU A 252 -13.35 -22.51 8.94
N THR A 253 -12.62 -21.53 9.47
CA THR A 253 -12.74 -21.06 10.85
C THR A 253 -13.06 -19.58 10.88
N LYS A 254 -13.95 -19.16 11.79
CA LYS A 254 -14.30 -17.75 11.95
C LYS A 254 -13.07 -16.92 12.34
N PRO A 255 -12.71 -15.88 11.57
CA PRO A 255 -11.68 -14.93 12.00
C PRO A 255 -12.09 -14.20 13.28
N ALA A 256 -11.13 -13.96 14.18
CA ALA A 256 -11.42 -13.42 15.51
C ALA A 256 -11.94 -11.97 15.48
N GLU A 257 -11.37 -11.13 14.60
CA GLU A 257 -11.61 -9.68 14.58
C GLU A 257 -12.59 -9.23 13.48
N TYR A 258 -13.07 -10.16 12.64
CA TYR A 258 -13.88 -9.85 11.46
C TYR A 258 -15.22 -10.58 11.49
N ASP A 259 -16.27 -9.91 11.00
CA ASP A 259 -17.60 -10.49 10.85
C ASP A 259 -17.72 -11.38 9.60
N SER A 260 -16.71 -12.22 9.37
CA SER A 260 -16.71 -13.19 8.28
C SER A 260 -17.26 -14.52 8.77
N VAL A 261 -18.36 -14.96 8.15
CA VAL A 261 -18.94 -16.28 8.40
C VAL A 261 -18.01 -17.33 7.76
N PRO A 262 -17.58 -18.37 8.48
CA PRO A 262 -16.75 -19.41 7.90
C PRO A 262 -17.53 -20.27 6.91
N TRP A 263 -16.80 -20.81 5.93
CA TRP A 263 -17.33 -21.79 5.00
C TRP A 263 -17.36 -23.17 5.67
N PRO A 264 -18.40 -23.99 5.44
CA PRO A 264 -18.52 -25.30 6.09
C PRO A 264 -17.43 -26.27 5.61
N ASP A 265 -17.09 -26.22 4.32
CA ASP A 265 -16.04 -27.04 3.72
C ASP A 265 -15.56 -26.44 2.38
N LYS A 266 -14.48 -27.03 1.83
CA LYS A 266 -13.89 -26.66 0.53
C LYS A 266 -14.88 -26.85 -0.63
N LYS A 267 -15.76 -27.86 -0.57
CA LYS A 267 -16.71 -28.18 -1.64
C LYS A 267 -17.72 -27.04 -1.79
N THR A 268 -18.20 -26.49 -0.68
CA THR A 268 -19.11 -25.34 -0.70
C THR A 268 -18.44 -24.07 -1.19
N MET A 269 -17.16 -23.83 -0.84
CA MET A 269 -16.37 -22.75 -1.44
C MET A 269 -16.31 -22.88 -2.97
N ILE A 270 -16.01 -24.08 -3.48
CA ILE A 270 -15.94 -24.37 -4.93
C ILE A 270 -17.29 -24.10 -5.60
N GLN A 271 -18.40 -24.52 -4.99
CA GLN A 271 -19.74 -24.26 -5.52
C GLN A 271 -20.03 -22.76 -5.67
N ALA A 272 -19.78 -21.96 -4.63
CA ALA A 272 -20.00 -20.51 -4.67
C ALA A 272 -19.09 -19.81 -5.70
N LEU A 273 -17.80 -20.15 -5.71
CA LEU A 273 -16.84 -19.62 -6.67
C LEU A 273 -17.18 -20.01 -8.12
N THR A 274 -17.77 -21.19 -8.34
CA THR A 274 -18.21 -21.63 -9.67
C THR A 274 -19.38 -20.78 -10.17
N VAL A 275 -20.31 -20.39 -9.30
CA VAL A 275 -21.36 -19.43 -9.66
C VAL A 275 -20.75 -18.09 -10.05
N ALA A 276 -19.81 -17.56 -9.27
CA ALA A 276 -19.09 -16.33 -9.63
C ALA A 276 -18.37 -16.45 -10.99
N LYS A 277 -17.72 -17.59 -11.27
CA LYS A 277 -17.02 -17.84 -12.54
C LYS A 277 -17.98 -17.84 -13.72
N ASN A 278 -19.10 -18.54 -13.60
CA ASN A 278 -20.09 -18.63 -14.67
C ASN A 278 -20.70 -17.26 -14.98
N GLU A 279 -20.99 -16.48 -13.94
CA GLU A 279 -21.48 -15.11 -14.10
C GLU A 279 -20.45 -14.21 -14.77
N TRP A 280 -19.18 -14.33 -14.34
CA TRP A 280 -18.08 -13.61 -14.95
C TRP A 280 -17.96 -13.89 -16.45
N ILE A 281 -18.03 -15.17 -16.84
CA ILE A 281 -17.98 -15.58 -18.26
C ILE A 281 -19.18 -15.01 -19.02
N ALA A 282 -20.37 -15.02 -18.44
CA ALA A 282 -21.57 -14.49 -19.07
C ALA A 282 -21.49 -12.97 -19.31
N LEU A 283 -20.91 -12.22 -18.38
CA LEU A 283 -20.81 -10.76 -18.45
C LEU A 283 -19.61 -10.26 -19.26
N TYR A 284 -18.45 -10.88 -19.09
CA TYR A 284 -17.16 -10.34 -19.56
C TYR A 284 -16.44 -11.29 -20.54
N GLY A 285 -16.94 -12.51 -20.70
CA GLY A 285 -16.33 -13.54 -21.55
C GLY A 285 -15.20 -14.30 -20.84
N GLU A 286 -14.92 -15.50 -21.36
CA GLU A 286 -13.91 -16.41 -20.77
C GLU A 286 -12.48 -15.86 -20.84
N SER A 287 -12.14 -15.09 -21.88
CA SER A 287 -10.83 -14.46 -22.02
C SER A 287 -10.57 -13.36 -20.97
N ALA A 288 -11.61 -12.87 -20.30
CA ALA A 288 -11.53 -11.86 -19.25
C ALA A 288 -11.49 -12.46 -17.84
N LEU A 289 -11.40 -13.80 -17.69
CA LEU A 289 -11.29 -14.44 -16.37
C LEU A 289 -10.14 -13.83 -15.55
N PRO A 290 -10.34 -13.68 -14.21
CA PRO A 290 -9.44 -12.91 -13.37
C PRO A 290 -8.05 -13.53 -13.30
N PHE A 291 -7.04 -12.65 -13.30
CA PHE A 291 -5.64 -13.02 -13.09
C PHE A 291 -5.20 -12.80 -11.63
N THR A 292 -5.83 -11.85 -10.95
CA THR A 292 -5.52 -11.45 -9.58
C THR A 292 -6.73 -11.64 -8.69
N TYR A 293 -6.48 -12.06 -7.46
CA TYR A 293 -7.46 -12.18 -6.38
C TYR A 293 -7.06 -11.31 -5.19
N VAL A 294 -8.00 -10.55 -4.63
CA VAL A 294 -7.86 -9.93 -3.31
C VAL A 294 -8.74 -10.69 -2.33
N ALA A 295 -8.16 -11.10 -1.20
CA ALA A 295 -8.93 -11.83 -0.20
C ALA A 295 -9.82 -10.88 0.62
N PRO A 296 -11.14 -11.14 0.75
CA PRO A 296 -11.99 -10.38 1.66
C PRO A 296 -11.42 -10.36 3.06
N HIS A 297 -11.49 -9.18 3.70
CA HIS A 297 -10.89 -8.91 5.01
C HIS A 297 -9.37 -9.15 5.10
N ASN A 298 -8.67 -9.26 3.97
CA ASN A 298 -7.25 -9.62 3.90
C ASN A 298 -6.93 -11.01 4.48
N ILE A 299 -7.90 -11.92 4.46
CA ILE A 299 -7.78 -13.24 5.11
C ILE A 299 -8.08 -14.35 4.10
N ILE A 300 -7.13 -15.28 4.00
CA ILE A 300 -7.31 -16.53 3.26
C ILE A 300 -6.41 -17.61 3.87
N ASP A 301 -6.92 -18.84 3.94
CA ASP A 301 -6.16 -20.00 4.39
C ASP A 301 -5.79 -20.94 3.23
N ALA A 302 -5.01 -21.99 3.53
CA ALA A 302 -4.58 -22.97 2.53
C ALA A 302 -5.75 -23.70 1.84
N THR A 303 -6.88 -23.90 2.54
CA THR A 303 -8.08 -24.53 1.96
C THR A 303 -8.74 -23.58 0.97
N GLY A 304 -8.86 -22.31 1.33
CA GLY A 304 -9.36 -21.25 0.46
C GLY A 304 -8.52 -21.10 -0.80
N LEU A 305 -7.19 -21.07 -0.68
CA LEU A 305 -6.26 -21.03 -1.83
C LEU A 305 -6.43 -22.23 -2.76
N GLN A 306 -6.66 -23.43 -2.21
CA GLN A 306 -6.93 -24.62 -3.01
C GLN A 306 -8.28 -24.54 -3.75
N ALA A 307 -9.34 -24.09 -3.08
CA ALA A 307 -10.64 -23.91 -3.72
C ALA A 307 -10.57 -22.86 -4.84
N LEU A 308 -9.87 -21.75 -4.59
CA LEU A 308 -9.66 -20.66 -5.55
C LEU A 308 -8.94 -21.17 -6.81
N GLY A 309 -7.80 -21.83 -6.65
CA GLY A 309 -7.01 -22.33 -7.78
C GLY A 309 -7.70 -23.44 -8.57
N GLU A 310 -8.59 -24.20 -7.95
CA GLU A 310 -9.38 -25.24 -8.62
C GLU A 310 -10.45 -24.65 -9.55
N VAL A 311 -11.12 -23.58 -9.10
CA VAL A 311 -12.17 -22.92 -9.90
C VAL A 311 -11.59 -21.96 -10.93
N PHE A 312 -10.59 -21.16 -10.51
CA PHE A 312 -9.96 -20.11 -11.30
C PHE A 312 -8.46 -20.41 -11.53
N PRO A 313 -8.13 -21.35 -12.43
CA PRO A 313 -6.73 -21.66 -12.76
C PRO A 313 -6.00 -20.49 -13.45
N THR A 314 -6.73 -19.46 -13.89
CA THR A 314 -6.18 -18.23 -14.46
C THR A 314 -5.56 -17.31 -13.40
N ILE A 315 -5.94 -17.46 -12.12
CA ILE A 315 -5.44 -16.61 -11.05
C ILE A 315 -4.00 -17.01 -10.72
N ARG A 316 -3.09 -16.05 -10.81
CA ARG A 316 -1.66 -16.21 -10.51
C ARG A 316 -1.21 -15.35 -9.34
N VAL A 317 -1.94 -14.29 -9.02
CA VAL A 317 -1.62 -13.37 -7.92
C VAL A 317 -2.72 -13.43 -6.86
N VAL A 318 -2.31 -13.52 -5.59
CA VAL A 318 -3.19 -13.37 -4.43
C VAL A 318 -2.66 -12.24 -3.55
N SER A 319 -3.51 -11.26 -3.27
CA SER A 319 -3.18 -10.05 -2.54
C SER A 319 -3.90 -9.99 -1.20
N THR A 320 -3.13 -9.77 -0.13
CA THR A 320 -3.61 -9.40 1.21
C THR A 320 -2.81 -8.20 1.72
N LEU A 321 -2.07 -8.30 2.84
CA LEU A 321 -1.35 -7.20 3.47
C LEU A 321 0.15 -7.47 3.57
N TYR A 322 0.96 -6.42 3.45
CA TYR A 322 2.40 -6.52 3.66
C TYR A 322 2.73 -6.61 5.16
N VAL A 323 1.99 -5.83 5.95
CA VAL A 323 1.93 -5.91 7.40
C VAL A 323 0.48 -5.96 7.82
N GLY A 324 0.13 -6.99 8.59
CA GLY A 324 -1.22 -7.28 9.02
C GLY A 324 -1.34 -7.22 10.53
N LYS A 325 -2.57 -7.01 11.01
CA LYS A 325 -2.94 -7.15 12.42
C LYS A 325 -3.13 -8.62 12.76
N SER A 326 -3.33 -8.88 14.05
CA SER A 326 -3.59 -10.24 14.55
C SER A 326 -4.76 -10.90 13.80
N GLY A 327 -4.50 -12.04 13.18
CA GLY A 327 -5.50 -12.80 12.43
C GLY A 327 -5.62 -12.46 10.93
N GLU A 328 -4.93 -11.43 10.45
CA GLU A 328 -4.82 -11.14 9.01
C GLU A 328 -3.69 -11.96 8.35
N THR A 329 -3.78 -12.17 7.03
CA THR A 329 -2.75 -12.88 6.28
C THR A 329 -1.67 -11.90 5.83
N GLU A 330 -0.48 -11.97 6.42
CA GLU A 330 0.68 -11.23 5.94
C GLU A 330 1.36 -11.89 4.73
N GLN A 331 1.93 -11.06 3.87
CA GLN A 331 2.57 -11.48 2.63
C GLN A 331 3.88 -10.72 2.38
N GLU A 332 4.70 -11.26 1.47
CA GLU A 332 5.86 -10.59 0.88
C GLU A 332 5.58 -10.30 -0.60
N PHE A 333 6.48 -9.61 -1.31
CA PHE A 333 6.40 -9.46 -2.77
C PHE A 333 7.11 -10.62 -3.48
N ASP A 334 6.69 -11.86 -3.20
CA ASP A 334 7.35 -13.08 -3.69
C ASP A 334 6.36 -14.22 -3.95
N TRP A 335 6.85 -15.36 -4.44
CA TRP A 335 6.07 -16.59 -4.49
C TRP A 335 5.64 -17.02 -3.08
N ALA A 336 4.39 -17.47 -2.97
CA ALA A 336 3.94 -18.17 -1.78
C ALA A 336 4.82 -19.41 -1.53
N PRO A 337 4.96 -19.89 -0.28
CA PRO A 337 5.85 -21.02 0.04
C PRO A 337 5.61 -22.30 -0.76
N ASP A 338 4.40 -22.51 -1.29
CA ASP A 338 4.04 -23.66 -2.13
C ASP A 338 4.23 -23.41 -3.64
N ASN A 339 4.74 -22.24 -4.02
CA ASN A 339 4.96 -21.75 -5.38
C ASN A 339 3.71 -21.78 -6.29
N ARG A 340 2.49 -21.78 -5.72
CA ARG A 340 1.25 -21.78 -6.51
C ARG A 340 0.83 -20.39 -6.94
N PHE A 341 0.88 -19.44 -6.00
CA PHE A 341 0.46 -18.07 -6.21
C PHE A 341 1.62 -17.12 -5.92
N TYR A 342 1.67 -16.02 -6.66
CA TYR A 342 2.54 -14.90 -6.35
C TYR A 342 1.83 -13.94 -5.40
N GLN A 343 2.56 -13.36 -4.47
CA GLN A 343 2.04 -12.44 -3.48
C GLN A 343 2.35 -11.00 -3.91
N ILE A 344 1.32 -10.15 -4.01
CA ILE A 344 1.47 -8.70 -4.22
C ILE A 344 0.58 -7.99 -3.20
N PRO A 345 1.08 -7.77 -1.97
CA PRO A 345 0.27 -7.22 -0.90
C PRO A 345 -0.06 -5.75 -1.06
N ARG A 346 -1.12 -5.34 -0.36
CA ARG A 346 -1.42 -3.96 -0.02
C ARG A 346 -0.42 -3.41 1.00
N ILE A 347 0.00 -2.15 0.82
CA ILE A 347 0.80 -1.41 1.81
C ILE A 347 -0.03 -0.32 2.48
N THR A 348 -0.74 0.49 1.69
CA THR A 348 -1.60 1.58 2.21
C THR A 348 -3.00 1.53 1.59
N SER A 349 -3.94 2.25 2.19
CA SER A 349 -5.31 2.36 1.66
C SER A 349 -5.97 3.71 1.97
N GLY A 350 -6.96 4.06 1.18
CA GLY A 350 -7.88 5.17 1.42
C GLY A 350 -7.42 6.52 0.86
N TYR A 351 -8.33 7.50 0.88
CA TYR A 351 -8.10 8.80 0.25
C TYR A 351 -7.39 9.83 1.14
N TYR A 352 -7.32 9.56 2.45
CA TYR A 352 -6.77 10.47 3.44
C TYR A 352 -5.60 9.80 4.17
N PHE A 353 -4.40 10.26 3.86
CA PHE A 353 -3.17 9.70 4.42
C PHE A 353 -2.85 10.31 5.78
N GLN A 354 -2.75 9.46 6.78
CA GLN A 354 -2.17 9.79 8.07
C GLN A 354 -0.64 9.60 8.03
N ASP A 355 0.05 9.98 9.11
CA ASP A 355 1.52 9.88 9.18
C ASP A 355 2.01 8.44 8.96
N PHE A 356 1.26 7.44 9.47
CA PHE A 356 1.58 6.03 9.25
C PHE A 356 1.51 5.64 7.77
N ASP A 357 0.45 6.05 7.06
CA ASP A 357 0.28 5.70 5.64
C ASP A 357 1.41 6.28 4.80
N LYS A 358 1.79 7.53 5.07
CA LYS A 358 2.92 8.18 4.39
C LYS A 358 4.22 7.44 4.67
N PHE A 359 4.44 7.08 5.93
CA PHE A 359 5.63 6.37 6.35
C PHE A 359 5.72 5.00 5.66
N ALA A 360 4.64 4.21 5.71
CA ALA A 360 4.58 2.89 5.10
C ALA A 360 4.78 2.94 3.58
N LEU A 361 4.16 3.92 2.91
CA LEU A 361 4.33 4.14 1.47
C LEU A 361 5.79 4.42 1.12
N TYR A 362 6.45 5.37 1.80
CA TYR A 362 7.82 5.73 1.48
C TYR A 362 8.84 4.69 1.94
N ASP A 363 8.59 3.97 3.03
CA ASP A 363 9.45 2.84 3.45
C ASP A 363 9.45 1.76 2.36
N ALA A 364 8.26 1.31 1.93
CA ALA A 364 8.16 0.32 0.87
C ALA A 364 8.74 0.81 -0.46
N PHE A 365 8.53 2.07 -0.82
CA PHE A 365 9.12 2.65 -2.02
C PHE A 365 10.65 2.68 -1.94
N HIS A 366 11.22 3.04 -0.79
CA HIS A 366 12.67 3.07 -0.61
C HIS A 366 13.31 1.70 -0.41
N ASN A 367 12.53 0.68 -0.07
CA ASN A 367 12.97 -0.70 -0.01
C ASN A 367 12.94 -1.37 -1.40
N PHE A 368 11.76 -1.44 -2.00
CA PHE A 368 11.50 -2.23 -3.20
C PHE A 368 11.43 -1.39 -4.49
N GLY A 369 11.22 -0.08 -4.37
CA GLY A 369 10.77 0.75 -5.49
C GLY A 369 9.32 0.48 -5.87
N VAL A 370 8.48 0.16 -4.87
CA VAL A 370 7.07 -0.23 -5.05
C VAL A 370 6.15 0.72 -4.31
N ILE A 371 5.03 1.08 -4.94
CA ILE A 371 3.86 1.69 -4.30
C ILE A 371 2.69 0.75 -4.53
N SER A 372 2.03 0.32 -3.45
CA SER A 372 0.86 -0.54 -3.48
C SER A 372 -0.24 0.07 -2.61
N HIS A 373 -1.19 0.75 -3.26
CA HIS A 373 -2.20 1.55 -2.60
C HIS A 373 -3.60 1.15 -3.03
N PHE A 374 -4.48 0.92 -2.06
CA PHE A 374 -5.86 0.56 -2.32
C PHE A 374 -6.80 1.74 -2.09
N ILE A 375 -7.86 1.82 -2.88
CA ILE A 375 -8.98 2.72 -2.67
C ILE A 375 -10.28 1.95 -2.72
N HIS A 376 -11.28 2.43 -1.99
CA HIS A 376 -12.59 1.81 -1.90
C HIS A 376 -13.67 2.82 -2.31
N PRO A 377 -14.56 2.50 -3.27
CA PRO A 377 -15.61 3.44 -3.68
C PRO A 377 -16.56 3.80 -2.53
N ASP A 378 -16.78 2.89 -1.59
CA ASP A 378 -17.63 3.07 -0.41
C ASP A 378 -16.96 3.86 0.72
N ASP A 379 -15.68 4.25 0.61
CA ASP A 379 -15.03 5.10 1.62
C ASP A 379 -15.81 6.40 1.85
N VAL A 380 -16.45 6.97 0.83
CA VAL A 380 -17.28 8.18 0.96
C VAL A 380 -18.53 7.96 1.82
N PHE A 381 -18.82 6.72 2.17
CA PHE A 381 -19.92 6.30 3.03
C PHE A 381 -19.40 5.76 4.38
N ASP A 382 -18.10 5.74 4.64
CA ASP A 382 -17.57 5.25 5.92
C ASP A 382 -16.86 6.36 6.72
N GLU A 383 -17.60 7.01 7.61
CA GLU A 383 -17.08 8.09 8.43
C GLU A 383 -15.98 7.65 9.39
N MET A 384 -15.99 6.38 9.82
CA MET A 384 -15.02 5.85 10.76
C MET A 384 -13.73 5.48 10.07
N ARG A 385 -13.82 4.91 8.86
CA ARG A 385 -12.68 4.50 8.04
C ARG A 385 -12.02 5.69 7.34
N SER A 386 -12.79 6.64 6.80
CA SER A 386 -12.27 7.65 5.89
C SER A 386 -12.46 9.11 6.33
N LYS A 387 -13.20 9.39 7.41
CA LYS A 387 -13.73 10.74 7.74
C LYS A 387 -14.63 11.30 6.64
N SER A 388 -15.42 10.44 6.00
CA SER A 388 -16.32 10.81 4.89
C SER A 388 -17.31 11.95 5.20
N TYR A 389 -17.57 12.25 6.47
CA TYR A 389 -18.34 13.42 6.88
C TYR A 389 -17.73 14.75 6.39
N GLU A 390 -16.46 14.82 5.99
CA GLU A 390 -15.86 15.99 5.33
C GLU A 390 -16.28 16.13 3.85
N GLY A 391 -16.80 15.06 3.24
CA GLY A 391 -17.29 15.00 1.87
C GLY A 391 -16.25 14.55 0.82
N TRP A 392 -16.74 14.11 -0.33
CA TRP A 392 -15.92 13.58 -1.43
C TRP A 392 -14.83 14.56 -1.91
N LEU A 393 -15.16 15.84 -2.07
CA LEU A 393 -14.19 16.84 -2.53
C LEU A 393 -13.01 17.00 -1.56
N TRP A 394 -13.25 16.82 -0.26
CA TRP A 394 -12.18 16.82 0.74
C TRP A 394 -11.31 15.58 0.62
N LEU A 395 -11.91 14.38 0.51
CA LEU A 395 -11.19 13.12 0.29
C LEU A 395 -10.33 13.19 -0.98
N LYS A 396 -10.95 13.61 -2.09
CA LYS A 396 -10.29 13.83 -3.38
C LYS A 396 -9.11 14.79 -3.26
N SER A 397 -9.29 15.94 -2.61
CA SER A 397 -8.21 16.93 -2.46
C SER A 397 -7.04 16.41 -1.63
N ASN A 398 -7.29 15.61 -0.58
CA ASN A 398 -6.22 14.98 0.19
C ASN A 398 -5.45 13.96 -0.65
N PHE A 399 -6.16 13.10 -1.35
CA PHE A 399 -5.54 12.12 -2.25
C PHE A 399 -4.69 12.81 -3.33
N GLU A 400 -5.25 13.81 -4.02
CA GLU A 400 -4.56 14.58 -5.06
C GLU A 400 -3.32 15.30 -4.55
N LYS A 401 -3.36 15.81 -3.31
CA LYS A 401 -2.21 16.47 -2.67
C LYS A 401 -1.06 15.47 -2.48
N GLU A 402 -1.34 14.29 -1.93
CA GLU A 402 -0.31 13.30 -1.64
C GLU A 402 0.27 12.69 -2.91
N PHE A 403 -0.57 12.26 -3.85
CA PHE A 403 -0.10 11.73 -5.13
C PHE A 403 0.48 12.80 -6.06
N GLY A 404 0.09 14.07 -5.89
CA GLY A 404 0.74 15.22 -6.51
C GLY A 404 2.18 15.40 -6.03
N SER A 405 2.41 15.33 -4.71
CA SER A 405 3.76 15.36 -4.13
C SER A 405 4.60 14.17 -4.60
N LEU A 406 4.00 12.98 -4.62
CA LEU A 406 4.65 11.77 -5.11
C LEU A 406 5.08 11.92 -6.58
N LYS A 407 4.18 12.38 -7.46
CA LYS A 407 4.49 12.61 -8.88
C LYS A 407 5.58 13.67 -9.07
N GLN A 408 5.60 14.70 -8.24
CA GLN A 408 6.65 15.73 -8.28
C GLN A 408 8.03 15.15 -7.91
N ASN A 409 8.09 14.31 -6.87
CA ASN A 409 9.33 13.75 -6.35
C ASN A 409 9.83 12.54 -7.16
N TYR A 410 8.92 11.75 -7.70
CA TYR A 410 9.19 10.49 -8.40
C TYR A 410 8.38 10.37 -9.71
N PRO A 411 8.58 11.29 -10.67
CA PRO A 411 7.81 11.31 -11.92
C PRO A 411 8.06 10.10 -12.83
N TRP A 412 9.03 9.26 -12.49
CA TRP A 412 9.48 8.08 -13.24
C TRP A 412 8.87 6.76 -12.78
N ILE A 413 7.98 6.79 -11.78
CA ILE A 413 7.20 5.62 -11.35
C ILE A 413 6.37 5.12 -12.52
N ARG A 414 6.38 3.80 -12.72
CA ARG A 414 5.54 3.14 -13.72
C ARG A 414 4.27 2.61 -13.08
N TRP A 415 3.16 3.27 -13.37
CA TRP A 415 1.84 2.77 -13.00
C TRP A 415 1.43 1.63 -13.92
N MET A 416 0.95 0.54 -13.35
CA MET A 416 0.57 -0.65 -14.10
C MET A 416 -0.49 -1.47 -13.36
N THR A 417 -1.15 -2.37 -14.07
CA THR A 417 -2.03 -3.36 -13.46
C THR A 417 -1.23 -4.31 -12.57
N VAL A 418 -1.89 -4.98 -11.62
CA VAL A 418 -1.27 -6.02 -10.78
C VAL A 418 -0.79 -7.19 -11.64
N LYS A 419 -1.55 -7.53 -12.67
CA LYS A 419 -1.17 -8.52 -13.70
C LYS A 419 0.14 -8.16 -14.42
N ASP A 420 0.31 -6.92 -14.85
CA ASP A 420 1.54 -6.50 -15.52
C ASP A 420 2.72 -6.44 -14.53
N ALA A 421 2.46 -5.97 -13.31
CA ALA A 421 3.46 -5.92 -12.24
C ALA A 421 3.97 -7.30 -11.86
N PHE A 422 3.13 -8.33 -11.86
CA PHE A 422 3.56 -9.71 -11.63
C PHE A 422 4.74 -10.11 -12.51
N TYR A 423 4.76 -9.75 -13.79
CA TYR A 423 5.87 -10.07 -14.67
C TYR A 423 7.15 -9.31 -14.30
N GLU A 424 7.04 -8.04 -13.92
CA GLU A 424 8.18 -7.24 -13.48
C GLU A 424 8.76 -7.78 -12.16
N PHE A 425 7.89 -8.18 -11.23
CA PHE A 425 8.26 -8.81 -9.97
C PHE A 425 8.96 -10.17 -10.16
N VAL A 426 8.42 -11.04 -11.02
CA VAL A 426 9.05 -12.34 -11.33
C VAL A 426 10.45 -12.15 -11.92
N VAL A 427 10.63 -11.18 -12.83
CA VAL A 427 11.95 -10.86 -13.39
C VAL A 427 12.88 -10.31 -12.32
N TYR A 428 12.39 -9.40 -11.46
CA TYR A 428 13.19 -8.82 -10.39
C TYR A 428 13.64 -9.88 -9.37
N ASN A 429 12.73 -10.71 -8.86
CA ASN A 429 13.04 -11.73 -7.85
C ASN A 429 13.90 -12.87 -8.38
N SER A 430 13.83 -13.18 -9.68
CA SER A 430 14.73 -14.15 -10.31
C SER A 430 16.14 -13.59 -10.59
N SER A 431 16.38 -12.30 -10.37
CA SER A 431 17.62 -11.60 -10.72
C SER A 431 18.31 -10.99 -9.50
N ALA A 432 19.54 -11.40 -9.21
CA ALA A 432 20.35 -10.76 -8.18
C ALA A 432 21.11 -9.55 -8.74
N VAL A 433 20.49 -8.37 -8.71
CA VAL A 433 21.17 -7.11 -9.07
C VAL A 433 22.37 -6.90 -8.15
N ASN A 434 23.57 -6.83 -8.73
CA ASN A 434 24.82 -6.65 -8.00
C ASN A 434 25.58 -5.44 -8.52
N PHE A 435 26.40 -4.81 -7.68
CA PHE A 435 27.29 -3.75 -8.13
C PHE A 435 28.70 -3.87 -7.53
N LYS A 436 29.68 -3.31 -8.25
CA LYS A 436 31.07 -3.18 -7.80
C LYS A 436 31.58 -1.78 -8.06
N VAL A 437 32.18 -1.16 -7.06
CA VAL A 437 32.88 0.11 -7.23
C VAL A 437 34.32 -0.20 -7.65
N ARG A 438 34.75 0.30 -8.82
CA ARG A 438 36.12 0.15 -9.35
C ARG A 438 36.67 1.51 -9.73
N GLY A 439 37.65 2.00 -8.96
CA GLY A 439 38.25 3.31 -9.18
C GLY A 439 37.18 4.40 -9.21
N ASN A 440 36.97 4.98 -10.38
CA ASN A 440 35.99 6.05 -10.61
C ASN A 440 34.72 5.56 -11.34
N SER A 441 34.31 4.31 -11.11
CA SER A 441 33.15 3.71 -11.78
C SER A 441 32.34 2.79 -10.88
N ILE A 442 31.04 2.70 -11.14
CA ILE A 442 30.12 1.70 -10.60
C ILE A 442 29.79 0.74 -11.74
N GLU A 443 30.22 -0.52 -11.62
CA GLU A 443 29.82 -1.60 -12.50
C GLU A 443 28.57 -2.27 -11.95
N ILE A 444 27.48 -2.28 -12.71
CA ILE A 444 26.21 -2.92 -12.35
C ILE A 444 26.07 -4.20 -13.16
N TYR A 445 25.68 -5.28 -12.47
CA TYR A 445 25.48 -6.61 -13.02
C TYR A 445 24.04 -7.05 -12.81
N THR A 446 23.36 -7.40 -13.90
CA THR A 446 21.97 -7.87 -13.89
C THR A 446 21.90 -9.28 -14.51
N PRO A 447 22.03 -10.34 -13.69
CA PRO A 447 21.98 -11.72 -14.15
C PRO A 447 20.51 -12.10 -14.41
N GLY A 448 20.02 -11.80 -15.62
CA GLY A 448 18.63 -12.08 -15.99
C GLY A 448 18.27 -11.43 -17.33
N GLY A 449 18.47 -12.17 -18.42
CA GLY A 449 17.88 -11.93 -19.75
C GLY A 449 18.24 -10.63 -20.48
N ALA A 450 18.99 -10.75 -21.58
CA ALA A 450 18.97 -9.73 -22.63
C ALA A 450 17.51 -9.58 -23.13
N GLY A 451 16.81 -8.53 -22.70
CA GLY A 451 15.40 -8.29 -23.08
C GLY A 451 14.54 -7.59 -22.02
N HIS A 452 14.88 -7.71 -20.74
CA HIS A 452 14.14 -7.06 -19.65
C HIS A 452 14.82 -5.79 -19.14
N ASN A 453 14.04 -4.90 -18.54
CA ASN A 453 14.54 -3.63 -18.04
C ASN A 453 14.68 -3.67 -16.51
N PHE A 454 15.89 -3.42 -16.04
CA PHE A 454 16.17 -3.22 -14.62
C PHE A 454 16.31 -1.73 -14.32
N TYR A 455 15.78 -1.33 -13.17
CA TYR A 455 15.90 0.02 -12.65
C TYR A 455 16.85 0.02 -11.47
N ILE A 456 17.83 0.91 -11.52
CA ILE A 456 18.89 1.00 -10.52
C ILE A 456 18.87 2.40 -9.97
N ARG A 457 18.69 2.52 -8.66
CA ARG A 457 18.91 3.78 -7.94
C ARG A 457 20.35 3.82 -7.48
N ALA A 458 21.05 4.92 -7.76
CA ALA A 458 22.41 5.11 -7.29
C ALA A 458 22.66 6.53 -6.78
N ARG A 459 23.53 6.67 -5.79
CA ARG A 459 24.01 7.96 -5.29
C ARG A 459 25.43 8.17 -5.78
N ILE A 460 25.66 9.33 -6.38
CA ILE A 460 27.00 9.69 -6.85
C ILE A 460 27.42 11.10 -6.38
N PRO A 461 28.72 11.32 -6.12
CA PRO A 461 29.22 12.55 -5.48
C PRO A 461 29.34 13.78 -6.41
N LYS A 462 29.29 13.63 -7.74
CA LYS A 462 29.42 14.73 -8.72
C LYS A 462 28.54 14.47 -9.95
N GLN A 463 28.31 15.48 -10.80
CA GLN A 463 27.56 15.30 -12.06
C GLN A 463 28.14 14.15 -12.91
N HIS A 464 27.26 13.29 -13.41
CA HIS A 464 27.57 12.16 -14.29
C HIS A 464 28.42 12.60 -15.49
N LYS A 465 29.52 11.90 -15.75
CA LYS A 465 30.34 12.15 -16.94
C LYS A 465 30.00 11.21 -18.10
N GLN A 466 29.64 9.95 -17.81
CA GLN A 466 29.31 8.97 -18.84
C GLN A 466 28.49 7.78 -18.30
N LEU A 467 27.46 7.38 -19.07
CA LEU A 467 26.72 6.14 -18.88
C LEU A 467 27.07 5.16 -20.01
N ILE A 468 27.39 3.92 -19.66
CA ILE A 468 27.71 2.87 -20.63
C ILE A 468 26.71 1.74 -20.45
N ASN A 469 26.08 1.31 -21.54
CA ASN A 469 25.10 0.22 -21.55
C ASN A 469 23.90 0.43 -20.61
N CYS A 470 23.56 1.68 -20.30
CA CYS A 470 22.38 2.06 -19.51
C CYS A 470 21.95 3.49 -19.88
N ASN A 471 20.70 3.83 -19.59
CA ASN A 471 20.12 5.13 -19.88
C ASN A 471 19.71 5.85 -18.59
N LEU A 472 19.90 7.16 -18.53
CA LEU A 472 19.42 7.99 -17.42
C LEU A 472 17.89 8.06 -17.46
N VAL A 473 17.24 7.77 -16.34
CA VAL A 473 15.79 7.95 -16.14
C VAL A 473 15.52 9.23 -15.36
N GLN A 474 16.26 9.44 -14.28
CA GLN A 474 16.11 10.61 -13.41
C GLN A 474 17.46 11.02 -12.84
N TYR A 475 17.68 12.33 -12.69
CA TYR A 475 18.74 12.90 -11.86
C TYR A 475 18.15 13.93 -10.90
N THR A 476 18.50 13.82 -9.63
CA THR A 476 18.06 14.73 -8.55
C THR A 476 19.25 15.53 -8.04
N PRO A 477 19.49 16.76 -8.54
CA PRO A 477 20.71 17.51 -8.24
C PRO A 477 20.93 17.81 -6.75
N SER A 478 19.84 17.98 -5.99
CA SER A 478 19.91 18.29 -4.55
C SER A 478 20.48 17.15 -3.71
N THR A 479 20.37 15.90 -4.17
CA THR A 479 20.81 14.70 -3.44
C THR A 479 21.93 13.94 -4.14
N GLY A 480 22.21 14.24 -5.42
CA GLY A 480 23.13 13.46 -6.25
C GLY A 480 22.57 12.08 -6.63
N ASP A 481 21.27 11.86 -6.41
CA ASP A 481 20.61 10.60 -6.73
C ASP A 481 20.32 10.52 -8.23
N ILE A 482 20.52 9.33 -8.78
CA ILE A 482 20.05 8.96 -10.10
C ILE A 482 19.23 7.69 -10.09
N VAL A 483 18.40 7.59 -11.12
CA VAL A 483 17.81 6.34 -11.55
C VAL A 483 18.30 6.05 -12.96
N VAL A 484 18.84 4.86 -13.19
CA VAL A 484 19.23 4.39 -14.51
C VAL A 484 18.45 3.14 -14.89
N LYS A 485 18.20 2.99 -16.18
CA LYS A 485 17.55 1.84 -16.80
C LYS A 485 18.58 1.05 -17.59
N THR A 486 18.63 -0.27 -17.38
CA THR A 486 19.49 -1.17 -18.18
C THR A 486 18.76 -2.42 -18.60
N ASN A 487 19.09 -2.92 -19.80
CA ASN A 487 18.70 -4.23 -20.31
C ASN A 487 19.92 -5.10 -20.69
N LYS A 488 21.10 -4.74 -20.16
CA LYS A 488 22.38 -5.37 -20.46
C LYS A 488 22.89 -6.04 -19.20
N TYR A 489 23.51 -7.21 -19.36
CA TYR A 489 24.13 -7.94 -18.26
C TYR A 489 25.12 -7.08 -17.46
N LYS A 490 25.88 -6.22 -18.14
CA LYS A 490 26.83 -5.29 -17.53
C LYS A 490 26.59 -3.86 -18.00
N SER A 491 26.42 -2.95 -17.04
CA SER A 491 26.34 -1.51 -17.23
C SER A 491 27.35 -0.78 -16.36
N VAL A 492 27.76 0.42 -16.76
CA VAL A 492 28.75 1.21 -16.02
C VAL A 492 28.30 2.65 -15.88
N ILE A 493 28.39 3.17 -14.66
CA ILE A 493 28.27 4.59 -14.34
C ILE A 493 29.68 5.12 -14.03
N VAL A 494 30.14 6.10 -14.79
CA VAL A 494 31.45 6.76 -14.56
C VAL A 494 31.24 8.02 -13.71
N LEU A 495 31.95 8.09 -12.56
CA LEU A 495 31.78 9.08 -11.48
C LEU A 495 32.44 10.44 -11.71
#